data_AF-A0A366WB30-F1
#
_entry.id   AF-A0A366WB30-F1
#
_cell.length_a   1.000
_cell.length_b   1.000
_cell.length_c   1.000
_cell.angle_alpha   90.00
_cell.angle_beta   90.00
_cell.angle_gamma   90.00
#
_symmetry.space_group_name_H-M   'P 1'
#
loop_
_entity.id
_entity.type
_entity.pdbx_description
1 polymer ?
#
loop_
_entity_poly.entity_id
_entity_poly.type
_entity_poly.pdbx_seq_one_letter_code
_entity_poly.pdbx_strand_id
1 'polypeptide(L)'
;MRLLVMSKLIEVAMASKSRKLRKSFKLILEPAMAEAGYVVDCPNFRRDRGDTLDVVDIQFWKEGGAFILNVARYVGPLEGLNGFSVPRDRIEIGMLPALRQDRIGPTKSKRMEKLVGWYKFDDIWDDQDSLDKLSEEVVGLLPQLEAWLEDGSMTPNISPESSTYP
;
A
#
# COMPACT_ATOMS: atom_id res chain seq x y z
N MET A 1 1.73 -33.60 -4.52
CA MET A 1 3.06 -33.26 -3.93
C MET A 1 3.89 -32.27 -4.76
N ARG A 2 3.96 -32.34 -6.10
CA ARG A 2 4.76 -31.39 -6.93
C ARG A 2 4.29 -29.92 -6.88
N LEU A 3 2.99 -29.64 -6.83
CA LEU A 3 2.44 -28.28 -6.74
C LEU A 3 2.81 -27.55 -5.44
N LEU A 4 2.84 -28.26 -4.30
CA LEU A 4 3.18 -27.68 -3.00
C LEU A 4 4.66 -27.24 -2.93
N VAL A 5 5.55 -28.01 -3.56
CA VAL A 5 6.99 -27.73 -3.56
C VAL A 5 7.33 -26.54 -4.47
N MET A 6 6.66 -26.41 -5.61
CA MET A 6 6.82 -25.23 -6.49
C MET A 6 6.28 -23.95 -5.84
N SER A 7 5.14 -24.01 -5.15
CA SER A 7 4.59 -22.87 -4.39
C SER A 7 5.57 -22.37 -3.33
N LYS A 8 6.20 -23.29 -2.60
CA LYS A 8 7.16 -22.95 -1.53
C LYS A 8 8.48 -22.39 -2.07
N LEU A 9 8.94 -22.85 -3.24
CA LEU A 9 10.11 -22.29 -3.93
C LEU A 9 9.83 -20.88 -4.47
N ILE A 10 8.63 -20.63 -4.99
CA ILE A 10 8.19 -19.30 -5.41
C ILE A 10 8.11 -18.37 -4.19
N GLU A 11 7.48 -18.78 -3.09
CA GLU A 11 7.42 -18.00 -1.84
C GLU A 11 8.80 -17.63 -1.28
N VAL A 12 9.77 -18.56 -1.32
CA VAL A 12 11.15 -18.29 -0.83
C VAL A 12 11.90 -17.33 -1.76
N ALA A 13 11.78 -17.49 -3.08
CA ALA A 13 12.35 -16.54 -4.05
C ALA A 13 11.69 -15.16 -3.92
N MET A 14 10.40 -15.12 -3.62
CA MET A 14 9.61 -13.92 -3.37
C MET A 14 10.01 -13.18 -2.09
N ALA A 15 10.15 -13.91 -0.99
CA ALA A 15 10.67 -13.40 0.27
C ALA A 15 12.11 -12.88 0.14
N SER A 16 12.88 -13.43 -0.81
CA SER A 16 14.23 -12.95 -1.13
C SER A 16 14.19 -11.60 -1.88
N LYS A 17 13.39 -11.48 -2.95
CA LYS A 17 13.32 -10.24 -3.76
C LYS A 17 12.78 -9.03 -2.99
N SER A 18 11.80 -9.26 -2.11
CA SER A 18 11.19 -8.19 -1.32
C SER A 18 11.98 -7.83 -0.05
N ARG A 19 13.03 -8.58 0.31
CA ARG A 19 13.77 -8.38 1.56
C ARG A 19 14.48 -7.02 1.60
N LYS A 20 15.19 -6.65 0.53
CA LYS A 20 15.89 -5.37 0.45
C LYS A 20 14.91 -4.20 0.41
N LEU A 21 13.81 -4.34 -0.33
CA LEU A 21 12.75 -3.33 -0.34
C LEU A 21 12.12 -3.13 1.04
N ARG A 22 11.82 -4.22 1.77
CA ARG A 22 11.34 -4.13 3.16
C ARG A 22 12.34 -3.46 4.09
N LYS A 23 13.65 -3.66 3.86
CA LYS A 23 14.69 -2.93 4.58
C LYS A 23 14.61 -1.42 4.27
N SER A 24 14.45 -1.04 3.01
CA SER A 24 14.26 0.36 2.60
C SER A 24 13.02 0.96 3.25
N PHE A 25 11.88 0.25 3.23
CA PHE A 25 10.66 0.70 3.91
C PHE A 25 10.89 0.94 5.40
N LYS A 26 11.56 0.01 6.09
CA LYS A 26 11.86 0.17 7.51
C LYS A 26 12.74 1.38 7.83
N LEU A 27 13.67 1.71 6.93
CA LEU A 27 14.61 2.82 7.13
C LEU A 27 14.08 4.18 6.70
N ILE A 28 13.13 4.21 5.75
CA ILE A 28 12.72 5.43 5.04
C ILE A 28 11.22 5.67 5.19
N LEU A 29 10.40 4.70 4.78
CA LEU A 29 8.94 4.84 4.76
C LEU A 29 8.32 4.80 6.17
N GLU A 30 8.71 3.81 6.99
CA GLU A 30 8.18 3.62 8.34
C GLU A 30 8.40 4.88 9.23
N PRO A 31 9.60 5.50 9.27
CA PRO A 31 9.80 6.75 10.00
C PRO A 31 8.91 7.90 9.49
N ALA A 32 8.77 8.06 8.18
CA ALA A 32 7.94 9.12 7.60
C ALA A 32 6.45 8.93 7.93
N MET A 33 5.97 7.68 7.89
CA MET A 33 4.59 7.34 8.31
C MET A 33 4.40 7.60 9.81
N ALA A 34 5.38 7.25 10.65
CA ALA A 34 5.33 7.53 12.08
C ALA A 34 5.27 9.04 12.37
N GLU A 35 6.07 9.85 11.67
CA GLU A 35 6.07 11.31 11.78
C GLU A 35 4.72 11.91 11.36
N ALA A 36 4.07 11.33 10.34
CA ALA A 36 2.71 11.68 9.94
C ALA A 36 1.61 11.18 10.91
N GLY A 37 1.98 10.54 12.02
CA GLY A 37 1.07 10.10 13.08
C GLY A 37 0.46 8.72 12.86
N TYR A 38 0.98 7.92 11.93
CA TYR A 38 0.54 6.54 11.75
C TYR A 38 1.19 5.60 12.77
N VAL A 39 0.40 4.63 13.25
CA VAL A 39 0.92 3.40 13.85
C VAL A 39 1.53 2.56 12.74
N VAL A 40 2.81 2.22 12.91
CA VAL A 40 3.62 1.50 11.93
C VAL A 40 3.51 -0.01 12.15
N ASP A 41 2.94 -0.72 11.17
CA ASP A 41 2.86 -2.18 11.14
C ASP A 41 2.99 -2.69 9.68
N CYS A 42 4.10 -2.32 9.03
CA CYS A 42 4.33 -2.58 7.60
C CYS A 42 4.03 -4.05 7.22
N PRO A 43 3.17 -4.31 6.23
CA PRO A 43 2.73 -3.40 5.17
C PRO A 43 1.54 -2.49 5.49
N ASN A 44 0.97 -2.57 6.69
CA ASN A 44 -0.21 -1.83 7.09
C ASN A 44 0.16 -0.62 7.97
N PHE A 45 -0.52 0.49 7.72
CA PHE A 45 -0.38 1.71 8.51
C PHE A 45 -1.76 2.24 8.83
N ARG A 46 -1.93 2.71 10.07
CA ARG A 46 -3.22 3.22 10.54
C ARG A 46 -3.04 4.50 11.35
N ARG A 47 -3.96 5.44 11.19
CA ARG A 47 -3.99 6.67 12.00
C ARG A 47 -5.41 6.94 12.45
N ASP A 48 -5.62 6.87 13.75
CA ASP A 48 -6.90 7.22 14.37
C ASP A 48 -6.93 8.73 14.64
N ARG A 49 -7.95 9.40 14.12
CA ARG A 49 -8.21 10.84 14.36
C ARG A 49 -9.50 11.05 15.16
N GLY A 50 -9.94 10.03 15.91
CA GLY A 50 -11.18 10.05 16.69
C GLY A 50 -12.38 9.69 15.84
N ASP A 51 -12.92 10.66 15.10
CA ASP A 51 -14.11 10.46 14.25
C ASP A 51 -13.80 9.75 12.93
N THR A 52 -12.52 9.73 12.54
CA THR A 52 -12.05 9.08 11.32
C THR A 52 -10.90 8.12 11.59
N LEU A 53 -10.80 7.09 10.75
CA LEU A 53 -9.68 6.17 10.70
C LEU A 53 -9.08 6.21 9.29
N ASP A 54 -7.81 6.59 9.21
CA ASP A 54 -7.04 6.51 7.97
C ASP A 54 -6.28 5.19 7.93
N VAL A 55 -6.38 4.45 6.83
CA VAL A 55 -5.70 3.19 6.61
C VAL A 55 -4.91 3.26 5.31
N VAL A 56 -3.67 2.82 5.35
CA VAL A 56 -2.78 2.66 4.20
C VAL A 56 -2.21 1.25 4.22
N ASP A 57 -2.27 0.55 3.11
CA ASP A 57 -1.70 -0.79 2.95
C ASP A 57 -0.78 -0.84 1.72
N ILE A 58 0.30 -1.60 1.83
CA ILE A 58 1.18 -1.92 0.72
C ILE A 58 0.83 -3.32 0.20
N GLN A 59 0.08 -3.34 -0.89
CA GLN A 59 -0.23 -4.58 -1.58
C GLN A 59 0.87 -4.94 -2.56
N PHE A 60 1.46 -6.13 -2.40
CA PHE A 60 2.43 -6.68 -3.32
C PHE A 60 1.76 -7.47 -4.45
N TRP A 61 2.32 -7.39 -5.66
CA TRP A 61 1.86 -8.20 -6.78
C TRP A 61 2.19 -9.67 -6.49
N LYS A 62 1.25 -10.58 -6.78
CA LYS A 62 1.41 -12.00 -6.43
C LYS A 62 2.61 -12.65 -7.13
N GLU A 63 2.95 -12.21 -8.35
CA GLU A 63 4.15 -12.64 -9.07
C GLU A 63 5.44 -11.93 -8.60
N GLY A 64 5.31 -10.91 -7.75
CA GLY A 64 6.44 -10.16 -7.21
C GLY A 64 6.99 -9.08 -8.11
N GLY A 65 7.93 -8.29 -7.57
CA GLY A 65 8.58 -7.24 -8.35
C GLY A 65 7.69 -6.02 -8.62
N ALA A 66 6.50 -5.96 -8.02
CA ALA A 66 5.71 -4.75 -7.98
C ALA A 66 4.91 -4.63 -6.68
N PHE A 67 4.57 -3.40 -6.30
CA PHE A 67 3.65 -3.09 -5.21
C PHE A 67 2.81 -1.86 -5.53
N ILE A 68 1.73 -1.66 -4.79
CA ILE A 68 0.87 -0.48 -4.86
C ILE A 68 0.45 -0.08 -3.44
N LEU A 69 0.16 1.21 -3.24
CA LEU A 69 -0.40 1.70 -1.99
C LEU A 69 -1.92 1.77 -2.14
N ASN A 70 -2.64 1.02 -1.33
CA ASN A 70 -4.08 1.17 -1.16
C ASN A 70 -4.33 2.11 0.01
N VAL A 71 -5.26 3.04 -0.15
CA VAL A 71 -5.55 4.07 0.85
C VAL A 71 -7.05 4.20 1.07
N ALA A 72 -7.44 4.40 2.32
CA ALA A 72 -8.84 4.55 2.67
C ALA A 72 -9.00 5.48 3.88
N ARG A 73 -10.05 6.29 3.84
CA ARG A 73 -10.57 7.01 5.01
C ARG A 73 -11.92 6.44 5.39
N TYR A 74 -12.02 5.98 6.63
CA TYR A 74 -13.29 5.54 7.19
C TYR A 74 -13.85 6.59 8.14
N VAL A 75 -15.08 7.00 7.87
CA VAL A 75 -15.89 7.87 8.75
C VAL A 75 -17.10 7.07 9.21
N GLY A 76 -17.29 6.94 10.52
CA GLY A 76 -18.45 6.29 11.11
C GLY A 76 -18.16 5.40 12.34
N PRO A 77 -19.21 4.81 12.92
CA PRO A 77 -19.07 3.81 13.98
C PRO A 77 -18.51 2.51 13.39
N LEU A 78 -17.42 2.01 13.95
CA LEU A 78 -16.79 0.75 13.51
C LEU A 78 -17.61 -0.50 13.87
N GLU A 79 -18.64 -0.31 14.69
CA GLU A 79 -19.62 -1.33 15.00
C GLU A 79 -20.38 -1.72 13.73
N GLY A 80 -20.24 -2.98 13.30
CA GLY A 80 -21.02 -3.53 12.19
C GLY A 80 -20.33 -3.52 10.84
N LEU A 81 -19.02 -3.28 10.79
CA LEU A 81 -18.23 -3.51 9.58
C LEU A 81 -18.32 -5.01 9.23
N ASN A 82 -19.06 -5.33 8.15
CA ASN A 82 -19.46 -6.69 7.76
C ASN A 82 -20.25 -7.47 8.84
N GLY A 83 -20.98 -6.77 9.72
CA GLY A 83 -21.77 -7.40 10.79
C GLY A 83 -20.95 -7.85 12.02
N PHE A 84 -19.66 -7.56 12.06
CA PHE A 84 -18.79 -7.83 13.20
C PHE A 84 -18.34 -6.53 13.87
N SER A 85 -18.12 -6.57 15.18
CA SER A 85 -17.41 -5.50 15.90
C SER A 85 -15.91 -5.79 15.81
N VAL A 86 -15.20 -5.03 14.99
CA VAL A 86 -13.74 -5.12 14.87
C VAL A 86 -13.13 -3.93 15.63
N PRO A 87 -12.22 -4.17 16.60
CA PRO A 87 -11.48 -3.11 17.27
C PRO A 87 -10.77 -2.18 16.27
N ARG A 88 -10.73 -0.85 16.51
CA ARG A 88 -10.16 0.12 15.55
C ARG A 88 -8.71 -0.20 15.17
N ASP A 89 -7.96 -0.72 16.13
CA ASP A 89 -6.56 -1.11 15.99
C ASP A 89 -6.35 -2.40 15.19
N ARG A 90 -7.42 -3.10 14.81
CA ARG A 90 -7.41 -4.34 14.01
C ARG A 90 -8.06 -4.19 12.64
N ILE A 91 -8.48 -2.98 12.28
CA ILE A 91 -9.09 -2.74 10.98
C ILE A 91 -8.02 -2.66 9.91
N GLU A 92 -8.18 -3.52 8.91
CA GLU A 92 -7.36 -3.56 7.70
C GLU A 92 -8.14 -3.00 6.51
N ILE A 93 -7.45 -2.54 5.47
CA ILE A 93 -8.08 -1.89 4.32
C ILE A 93 -9.11 -2.81 3.63
N GLY A 94 -8.81 -4.11 3.53
CA GLY A 94 -9.69 -5.10 2.90
C GLY A 94 -10.99 -5.37 3.67
N MET A 95 -11.10 -4.90 4.91
CA MET A 95 -12.35 -4.95 5.65
C MET A 95 -13.28 -3.80 5.26
N LEU A 96 -12.72 -2.66 4.85
CA LEU A 96 -13.47 -1.43 4.52
C LEU A 96 -14.24 -1.58 3.19
N PRO A 97 -15.43 -0.96 3.07
CA PRO A 97 -16.16 -0.97 1.80
C PRO A 97 -15.34 -0.40 0.63
N ALA A 98 -15.31 -1.10 -0.50
CA ALA A 98 -14.53 -0.72 -1.70
C ALA A 98 -14.81 0.69 -2.23
N LEU A 99 -16.01 1.25 -1.99
CA LEU A 99 -16.36 2.63 -2.35
C LEU A 99 -15.56 3.70 -1.58
N ARG A 100 -14.70 3.29 -0.64
CA ARG A 100 -13.86 4.17 0.18
C ARG A 100 -12.37 3.86 0.02
N GLN A 101 -12.00 3.09 -1.01
CA GLN A 101 -10.63 2.69 -1.30
C GLN A 101 -10.15 3.33 -2.59
N ASP A 102 -9.05 4.07 -2.51
CA ASP A 102 -8.32 4.58 -3.66
C ASP A 102 -6.88 4.05 -3.64
N ARG A 103 -6.15 4.29 -4.72
CA ARG A 103 -4.78 3.84 -4.91
C ARG A 103 -3.85 5.01 -5.13
N ILE A 104 -2.69 4.95 -4.51
CA ILE A 104 -1.56 5.85 -4.75
C ILE A 104 -0.50 5.13 -5.57
N GLY A 105 -0.15 5.73 -6.70
CA GLY A 105 0.79 5.14 -7.63
C GLY A 105 1.42 6.14 -8.60
N PRO A 106 2.42 5.72 -9.38
CA PRO A 106 3.04 6.56 -10.40
C PRO A 106 2.04 6.91 -11.52
N THR A 107 1.91 8.20 -11.82
CA THR A 107 1.08 8.77 -12.90
C THR A 107 1.44 8.26 -14.29
N LYS A 108 2.71 7.91 -14.52
CA LYS A 108 3.26 7.61 -15.85
C LYS A 108 3.38 6.10 -16.13
N SER A 109 2.43 5.31 -15.65
CA SER A 109 2.34 3.92 -16.13
C SER A 109 1.66 3.92 -17.50
N LYS A 110 2.29 3.31 -18.50
CA LYS A 110 1.70 3.21 -19.84
C LYS A 110 0.37 2.46 -19.73
N ARG A 111 -0.71 3.05 -20.23
CA ARG A 111 -2.13 2.62 -20.13
C ARG A 111 -2.45 1.19 -20.64
N MET A 112 -1.45 0.43 -21.06
CA MET A 112 -1.52 -0.90 -21.70
C MET A 112 -0.83 -1.99 -20.88
N GLU A 113 -0.28 -1.69 -19.70
CA GLU A 113 0.40 -2.67 -18.86
C GLU A 113 -0.55 -3.21 -17.78
N LYS A 114 -0.48 -4.51 -17.45
CA LYS A 114 -1.30 -5.12 -16.38
C LYS A 114 -1.09 -4.51 -14.99
N LEU A 115 -0.09 -3.64 -14.84
CA LEU A 115 0.37 -3.02 -13.60
C LEU A 115 0.29 -1.48 -13.66
N VAL A 116 -0.70 -0.92 -14.38
CA VAL A 116 -0.96 0.52 -14.32
C VAL A 116 -1.15 0.95 -12.86
N GLY A 117 -0.39 1.96 -12.43
CA GLY A 117 -0.41 2.50 -11.07
C GLY A 117 0.43 1.73 -10.05
N TRP A 118 1.16 0.68 -10.44
CA TRP A 118 2.05 -0.05 -9.53
C TRP A 118 3.49 0.49 -9.61
N TYR A 119 4.18 0.48 -8.48
CA TYR A 119 5.63 0.63 -8.40
C TYR A 119 6.29 -0.68 -8.79
N LYS A 120 7.17 -0.64 -9.78
CA LYS A 120 7.95 -1.80 -10.20
C LYS A 120 9.33 -1.77 -9.54
N PHE A 121 9.79 -2.94 -9.14
CA PHE A 121 11.12 -3.16 -8.56
C PHE A 121 11.75 -4.48 -9.03
N ASP A 122 11.14 -5.18 -9.99
CA ASP A 122 11.63 -6.42 -10.60
C ASP A 122 13.01 -6.28 -11.24
N ASP A 123 13.33 -5.11 -11.78
CA ASP A 123 14.62 -4.83 -12.44
C ASP A 123 15.69 -4.27 -11.47
N ILE A 124 15.31 -3.91 -10.24
CA ILE A 124 16.20 -3.25 -9.25
C ILE A 124 16.24 -3.95 -7.89
N TRP A 125 15.65 -5.15 -7.78
CA TRP A 125 15.44 -5.86 -6.51
C TRP A 125 16.72 -6.18 -5.73
N ASP A 126 17.88 -6.19 -6.38
CA ASP A 126 19.18 -6.44 -5.78
C ASP A 126 20.04 -5.18 -5.59
N ASP A 127 19.58 -4.01 -6.05
CA ASP A 127 20.24 -2.73 -5.86
C ASP A 127 19.61 -1.96 -4.68
N GLN A 128 20.33 -1.87 -3.57
CA GLN A 128 19.83 -1.21 -2.36
C GLN A 128 19.59 0.28 -2.58
N ASP A 129 20.46 0.97 -3.32
CA ASP A 129 20.37 2.43 -3.51
C ASP A 129 19.15 2.78 -4.37
N SER A 130 18.85 1.96 -5.39
CA SER A 130 17.65 2.12 -6.20
C SER A 130 16.36 1.83 -5.42
N LEU A 131 16.37 0.85 -4.52
CA LEU A 131 15.22 0.55 -3.65
C LEU A 131 14.99 1.63 -2.58
N ASP A 132 16.07 2.24 -2.09
CA ASP A 132 16.00 3.37 -1.17
C ASP A 132 15.38 4.58 -1.88
N LYS A 133 15.82 4.92 -3.09
CA LYS A 133 15.20 5.96 -3.93
C LYS A 133 13.73 5.68 -4.24
N LEU A 134 13.38 4.43 -4.54
CA LEU A 134 11.98 4.05 -4.74
C LEU A 134 11.13 4.28 -3.47
N SER A 135 11.71 4.05 -2.29
CA SER A 135 11.04 4.32 -1.01
C SER A 135 10.92 5.82 -0.74
N GLU A 136 11.93 6.61 -1.09
CA GLU A 136 11.89 8.09 -1.04
C GLU A 136 10.81 8.65 -1.98
N GLU A 137 10.66 8.10 -3.18
CA GLU A 137 9.59 8.48 -4.11
C GLU A 137 8.21 8.26 -3.49
N VAL A 138 8.00 7.12 -2.83
CA VAL A 138 6.74 6.83 -2.11
C VAL A 138 6.50 7.83 -0.98
N VAL A 139 7.52 8.13 -0.17
CA VAL A 139 7.45 9.15 0.90
C VAL A 139 7.13 10.53 0.32
N GLY A 140 7.68 10.88 -0.85
CA GLY A 140 7.39 12.11 -1.56
C GLY A 140 5.91 12.30 -1.95
N LEU A 141 5.09 11.24 -1.91
CA LEU A 141 3.66 11.31 -2.15
C LEU A 141 2.81 11.48 -0.89
N LEU A 142 3.39 11.43 0.31
CA LEU A 142 2.65 11.65 1.55
C LEU A 142 1.86 12.97 1.58
N PRO A 143 2.39 14.11 1.09
CA PRO A 143 1.59 15.33 1.01
C PRO A 143 0.33 15.21 0.14
N GLN A 144 0.38 14.41 -0.93
CA GLN A 144 -0.78 14.16 -1.79
C GLN A 144 -1.78 13.21 -1.13
N LEU A 145 -1.29 12.20 -0.40
CA LEU A 145 -2.11 11.33 0.44
C LEU A 145 -2.87 12.16 1.48
N GLU A 146 -2.16 13.01 2.22
CA GLU A 146 -2.77 13.84 3.27
C GLU A 146 -3.85 14.76 2.70
N ALA A 147 -3.57 15.44 1.58
CA ALA A 147 -4.55 16.29 0.92
C ALA A 147 -5.83 15.52 0.54
N TRP A 148 -5.67 14.35 -0.10
CA TRP A 148 -6.82 13.52 -0.48
C TRP A 148 -7.58 12.99 0.74
N LEU A 149 -6.88 12.59 1.80
CA LEU A 149 -7.54 12.17 3.03
C LEU A 149 -8.38 13.32 3.58
N GLU A 150 -7.84 14.54 3.65
CA GLU A 150 -8.49 15.70 4.26
C GLU A 150 -9.76 16.16 3.56
N ASP A 151 -9.75 16.33 2.24
CA ASP A 151 -10.87 16.94 1.51
C ASP A 151 -11.35 16.16 0.28
N GLY A 152 -10.77 14.97 0.02
CA GLY A 152 -11.07 14.17 -1.15
C GLY A 152 -10.51 14.73 -2.46
N SER A 153 -9.58 15.69 -2.40
CA SER A 153 -8.98 16.28 -3.59
C SER A 153 -8.32 15.22 -4.45
N MET A 154 -8.73 15.17 -5.72
CA MET A 154 -8.06 14.36 -6.74
C MET A 154 -6.67 14.93 -6.99
N THR A 155 -5.65 14.18 -6.59
CA THR A 155 -4.25 14.49 -6.89
C THR A 155 -3.77 13.64 -8.08
N PRO A 156 -2.70 14.05 -8.79
CA PRO A 156 -2.25 13.33 -9.98
C PRO A 156 -1.98 11.84 -9.73
N ASN A 157 -1.48 11.50 -8.54
CA ASN A 157 -1.05 10.15 -8.21
C ASN A 157 -2.13 9.29 -7.53
N ILE A 158 -3.36 9.81 -7.37
CA ILE A 158 -4.48 9.09 -6.77
C ILE A 158 -5.48 8.67 -7.83
N SER A 159 -5.87 7.39 -7.79
CA SER A 159 -6.85 6.81 -8.72
C SER A 159 -7.83 5.89 -7.99
N PRO A 160 -9.11 5.84 -8.40
CA PRO A 160 -10.08 4.90 -7.85
C PRO A 160 -9.62 3.44 -7.96
N GLU A 161 -9.87 2.64 -6.93
CA GLU A 161 -9.53 1.21 -6.97
C GLU A 161 -10.18 0.49 -8.18
N SER A 162 -11.42 0.90 -8.51
CA SER A 162 -12.22 0.35 -9.61
C SER A 162 -11.70 0.68 -11.02
N SER A 163 -10.69 1.56 -11.18
CA SER A 163 -10.22 2.00 -12.50
C SER A 163 -9.20 1.06 -13.17
N THR A 164 -8.98 -0.15 -12.63
CA THR A 164 -7.88 -1.06 -13.05
C THR A 164 -8.30 -2.39 -13.65
N TYR A 165 -9.60 -2.60 -13.94
CA TYR A 165 -10.05 -3.74 -14.73
C TYR A 165 -10.96 -3.30 -15.89
N PRO A 166 -10.55 -3.47 -17.17
CA PRO A 166 -11.51 -3.77 -18.24
C PRO A 166 -12.06 -5.20 -18.11
#